data_AF-A0A9D4RPV4-F1
#
_entry.id   AF-A0A9D4RPV4-F1
#
_cell.length_a   1.000
_cell.length_b   1.000
_cell.length_c   1.000
_cell.angle_alpha   90.00
_cell.angle_beta   90.00
_cell.angle_gamma   90.00
#
_symmetry.space_group_name_H-M   'P 1'
#
loop_
_entity.id
_entity.type
_entity.pdbx_description
1 polymer ?
#
loop_
_entity_poly.entity_id
_entity_poly.type
_entity_poly.pdbx_seq_one_letter_code
_entity_poly.pdbx_strand_id
1 'polypeptide(L)'
;MHGILNKLGLNGVSETFEREKITPDIVSKLSAHEMEMLGISNRNDMMRLRIECNKHGCFQPSKDASLCGAPKFNIPKIVLENLVENGFKIIDIARLLAVSERTVYRRMMRYGLTKQSFSTLTDDNRDGHVTEVIKEFPFCGENMIMQLLRQKGINIQRYRLRESIQILNPKGISERKRGRLHSRVYEDAGPNHLWHIQTINSSAGDLLLLEE
;
A
#
# COMPACT_ATOMS: atom_id res chain seq x y z
N MET A 1 22.77 13.53 -1.52
CA MET A 1 21.48 13.90 -0.91
C MET A 1 20.83 15.10 -1.56
N HIS A 2 21.56 16.20 -1.77
CA HIS A 2 21.04 17.44 -2.36
C HIS A 2 20.17 17.25 -3.62
N GLY A 3 20.61 16.45 -4.61
CA GLY A 3 19.82 16.17 -5.81
C GLY A 3 18.52 15.39 -5.57
N ILE A 4 18.49 14.50 -4.56
CA ILE A 4 17.28 13.74 -4.18
C ILE A 4 16.28 14.68 -3.51
N LEU A 5 16.75 15.52 -2.59
CA LEU A 5 15.92 16.50 -1.89
C LEU A 5 15.33 17.52 -2.88
N ASN A 6 16.12 18.01 -3.84
CA ASN A 6 15.66 18.94 -4.87
C ASN A 6 14.58 18.33 -5.77
N LYS A 7 14.77 17.09 -6.21
CA LYS A 7 13.76 16.36 -7.00
C LYS A 7 12.43 16.22 -6.27
N LEU A 8 12.44 16.18 -4.94
CA LEU A 8 11.25 16.06 -4.10
C LEU A 8 10.71 17.41 -3.61
N GLY A 9 11.34 18.53 -3.98
CA GLY A 9 10.96 19.87 -3.48
C GLY A 9 11.30 20.11 -2.01
N LEU A 10 12.18 19.30 -1.41
CA LEU A 10 12.57 19.36 0.00
C LEU A 10 13.89 20.14 0.22
N ASN A 11 14.10 21.23 -0.53
CA ASN A 11 15.34 21.99 -0.48
C ASN A 11 15.59 22.66 0.89
N GLY A 12 14.52 23.04 1.60
CA GLY A 12 14.61 23.71 2.89
C GLY A 12 15.26 22.88 4.02
N VAL A 13 15.36 21.56 3.87
CA VAL A 13 16.02 20.68 4.86
C VAL A 13 17.44 20.27 4.46
N SER A 14 17.96 20.77 3.32
CA SER A 14 19.26 20.31 2.81
C SER A 14 20.42 20.61 3.77
N GLU A 15 20.46 21.81 4.35
CA GLU A 15 21.52 22.20 5.30
C GLU A 15 21.49 21.34 6.57
N THR A 16 20.30 20.98 7.05
CA THR A 16 20.12 20.07 8.19
C THR A 16 20.64 18.68 7.87
N PHE A 17 20.32 18.15 6.69
CA PHE A 17 20.82 16.83 6.26
C PHE A 17 22.34 16.81 6.07
N GLU A 18 22.93 17.91 5.62
CA GLU A 18 24.39 18.05 5.50
C GLU A 18 25.07 18.15 6.86
N ARG A 19 24.55 18.97 7.78
CA ARG A 19 25.04 19.10 9.16
C ARG A 19 25.04 17.77 9.89
N GLU A 20 23.92 17.05 9.83
CA GLU A 20 23.74 15.74 10.48
C GLU A 20 24.37 14.58 9.68
N LYS A 21 25.05 14.87 8.56
CA LYS A 21 25.72 13.88 7.68
C LYS A 21 24.80 12.72 7.25
N ILE A 22 23.53 13.02 6.98
CA ILE A 22 22.54 12.03 6.59
C ILE A 22 22.80 11.60 5.14
N THR A 23 23.05 10.31 4.93
CA THR A 23 23.19 9.70 3.60
C THR A 23 21.90 8.97 3.19
N PRO A 24 21.68 8.67 1.89
CA PRO A 24 20.47 7.96 1.44
C PRO A 24 20.23 6.63 2.17
N ASP A 25 21.30 5.92 2.55
CA ASP A 25 21.24 4.67 3.30
C ASP A 25 20.74 4.84 4.73
N ILE A 26 21.01 6.00 5.35
CA ILE A 26 20.60 6.33 6.71
C ILE A 26 19.11 6.71 6.72
N VAL A 27 18.64 7.47 5.73
CA VAL A 27 17.24 7.93 5.60
C VAL A 27 16.24 6.78 5.79
N SER A 28 16.53 5.61 5.23
CA SER A 28 15.61 4.47 5.32
C SER A 28 15.56 3.82 6.71
N LYS A 29 16.56 4.08 7.56
CA LYS A 29 16.68 3.53 8.92
C LYS A 29 16.13 4.47 9.99
N LEU A 30 16.00 5.76 9.69
CA LEU A 30 15.46 6.75 10.61
C LEU A 30 14.00 6.43 10.94
N SER A 31 13.65 6.55 12.22
CA SER A 31 12.28 6.54 12.72
C SER A 31 11.49 7.75 12.21
N ALA A 32 10.16 7.72 12.38
CA ALA A 32 9.32 8.86 12.02
C ALA A 32 9.68 10.11 12.85
N HIS A 33 10.00 9.92 14.14
CA HIS A 33 10.38 11.01 15.03
C HIS A 33 11.71 11.66 14.63
N GLU A 34 12.71 10.86 14.26
CA GLU A 34 13.98 11.41 13.75
C GLU A 34 13.77 12.19 12.45
N MET A 35 12.86 11.77 11.58
CA MET A 35 12.51 12.53 10.37
C MET A 35 11.84 13.87 10.67
N GLU A 36 10.98 13.90 11.70
CA GLU A 36 10.37 15.15 12.18
C GLU A 36 11.43 16.11 12.71
N MET A 37 12.41 15.61 13.47
CA MET A 37 13.54 16.40 13.97
C MET A 37 14.42 16.96 12.85
N LEU A 38 14.50 16.28 11.71
CA LEU A 38 15.18 16.77 10.50
C LEU A 38 14.35 17.78 9.70
N GLY A 39 13.11 18.09 10.14
CA GLY A 39 12.23 19.09 9.52
C GLY A 39 11.24 18.53 8.50
N ILE A 40 11.10 17.20 8.40
CA ILE A 40 10.12 16.56 7.52
C ILE A 40 8.97 16.04 8.39
N SER A 41 7.92 16.83 8.55
CA SER A 41 6.75 16.47 9.38
C SER A 41 5.68 15.68 8.63
N ASN A 42 5.56 15.87 7.31
CA ASN A 42 4.54 15.21 6.52
C ASN A 42 4.92 13.75 6.23
N ARG A 43 4.10 12.81 6.69
CA ARG A 43 4.29 11.37 6.45
C ARG A 43 4.42 11.03 4.96
N ASN A 44 3.70 11.73 4.08
CA ASN A 44 3.80 11.49 2.65
C ASN A 44 5.19 11.85 2.10
N ASP A 45 5.76 12.96 2.58
CA ASP A 45 7.08 13.43 2.15
C ASP A 45 8.18 12.55 2.74
N MET A 46 8.04 12.11 4.00
CA MET A 46 8.91 11.08 4.59
C MET A 46 8.93 9.83 3.72
N MET A 47 7.77 9.34 3.28
CA MET A 47 7.65 8.15 2.44
C MET A 47 8.23 8.36 1.04
N ARG A 48 7.98 9.50 0.40
CA ARG A 48 8.56 9.84 -0.91
C ARG A 48 10.09 9.88 -0.85
N LEU A 49 10.63 10.53 0.17
CA LEU A 49 12.07 10.60 0.40
C LEU A 49 12.67 9.21 0.59
N ARG A 50 12.07 8.40 1.45
CA ARG A 50 12.48 7.00 1.67
C ARG A 50 12.48 6.17 0.39
N ILE A 51 11.44 6.30 -0.44
CA ILE A 51 11.34 5.58 -1.71
C ILE A 51 12.43 6.01 -2.69
N GLU A 52 12.70 7.31 -2.83
CA GLU A 52 13.77 7.77 -3.71
C GLU A 52 15.14 7.38 -3.18
N CYS A 53 15.40 7.53 -1.87
CA CYS A 53 16.68 7.12 -1.27
C CYS A 53 16.96 5.62 -1.41
N ASN A 54 15.93 4.76 -1.41
CA ASN A 54 16.08 3.31 -1.63
C ASN A 54 16.69 2.98 -3.01
N LYS A 55 16.49 3.84 -4.02
CA LYS A 55 17.10 3.67 -5.35
C LYS A 55 18.62 3.84 -5.35
N HIS A 56 19.16 4.47 -4.31
CA HIS A 56 20.56 4.85 -4.20
C HIS A 56 21.33 4.04 -3.17
N GLY A 57 20.69 3.12 -2.44
CA GLY A 57 21.28 2.49 -1.27
C GLY A 57 21.21 0.96 -1.24
N CYS A 58 22.37 0.33 -1.12
CA CYS A 58 22.54 -1.10 -0.89
C CYS A 58 23.56 -1.32 0.24
N PHE A 59 23.07 -1.61 1.45
CA PHE A 59 23.93 -2.04 2.56
C PHE A 59 23.66 -3.50 2.85
N GLN A 60 24.61 -4.37 2.51
CA GLN A 60 24.50 -5.78 2.85
C GLN A 60 24.88 -6.00 4.33
N PRO A 61 24.00 -6.60 5.15
CA PRO A 61 24.33 -6.94 6.53
C PRO A 61 25.55 -7.87 6.59
N SER A 62 26.34 -7.74 7.64
CA SER A 62 27.42 -8.70 7.93
C SER A 62 26.85 -10.10 8.05
N LYS A 63 27.65 -11.11 7.70
CA LYS A 63 27.27 -12.50 7.89
C LYS A 63 27.88 -13.01 9.19
N ASP A 64 27.05 -13.58 10.05
CA ASP A 64 27.52 -14.30 11.22
C ASP A 64 28.18 -15.60 10.77
N ALA A 65 29.41 -15.82 11.22
CA ALA A 65 30.11 -17.09 11.02
C ALA A 65 29.35 -18.21 11.73
N SER A 66 29.04 -19.28 11.00
CA SER A 66 28.36 -20.45 11.55
C SER A 66 29.39 -21.56 11.74
N LEU A 67 29.40 -22.22 12.90
CA LEU A 67 30.25 -23.40 13.16
C LEU A 67 29.93 -24.57 12.22
N CYS A 68 28.69 -24.62 11.72
CA CYS A 68 28.25 -25.57 10.71
C CYS A 68 27.19 -24.94 9.77
N GLY A 69 27.22 -25.30 8.49
CA GLY A 69 26.30 -24.79 7.46
C GLY A 69 26.64 -23.39 6.93
N ALA A 70 25.78 -22.88 6.03
CA ALA A 70 26.00 -21.60 5.37
C ALA A 70 25.90 -20.40 6.35
N PRO A 71 26.78 -19.39 6.21
CA PRO A 71 26.78 -18.21 7.07
C PRO A 71 25.49 -17.39 6.89
N LYS A 72 24.97 -16.83 7.98
CA LYS A 72 23.65 -16.17 8.03
C LYS A 72 23.80 -14.66 8.11
N PHE A 73 22.97 -13.91 7.38
CA PHE A 73 22.94 -12.46 7.51
C PHE A 73 22.49 -12.02 8.92
N ASN A 74 23.29 -11.17 9.54
CA ASN A 74 23.00 -10.56 10.82
C ASN A 74 22.08 -9.35 10.62
N ILE A 75 20.78 -9.63 10.61
CA ILE A 75 19.74 -8.59 10.57
C ILE A 75 19.14 -8.46 11.97
N PRO A 76 19.44 -7.38 12.73
CA PRO A 76 18.85 -7.13 14.04
C PRO A 76 17.34 -6.98 13.97
N LYS A 77 16.64 -7.36 15.05
CA LYS A 77 15.17 -7.26 15.15
C LYS A 77 14.69 -5.81 14.97
N ILE A 78 15.33 -4.90 15.70
CA ILE A 78 15.01 -3.46 15.70
C ILE A 78 15.04 -2.85 14.30
N VAL A 79 16.03 -3.22 13.47
CA VAL A 79 16.14 -2.70 12.09
C VAL A 79 14.94 -3.15 11.27
N LEU A 80 14.54 -4.42 11.40
CA LEU A 80 13.46 -4.99 10.63
C LEU A 80 12.08 -4.49 11.12
N GLU A 81 11.91 -4.32 12.44
CA GLU A 81 10.74 -3.70 13.06
C GLU A 81 10.54 -2.27 12.54
N ASN A 82 11.57 -1.43 12.66
CA ASN A 82 11.52 -0.05 12.20
C ASN A 82 11.14 0.04 10.71
N LEU A 83 11.74 -0.79 9.86
CA LEU A 83 11.42 -0.81 8.42
C LEU A 83 9.97 -1.24 8.13
N VAL A 84 9.43 -2.18 8.90
CA VAL A 84 8.05 -2.65 8.75
C VAL A 84 7.06 -1.60 9.26
N GLU A 85 7.30 -1.00 10.42
CA GLU A 85 6.49 0.07 11.01
C GLU A 85 6.47 1.34 10.14
N ASN A 86 7.60 1.64 9.52
CA ASN A 86 7.75 2.69 8.53
C ASN A 86 7.00 2.40 7.22
N GLY A 87 6.43 1.21 7.04
CA GLY A 87 5.53 0.88 5.93
C GLY A 87 6.22 0.42 4.64
N PHE A 88 7.53 0.19 4.65
CA PHE A 88 8.27 -0.26 3.46
C PHE A 88 7.70 -1.58 2.91
N LYS A 89 7.70 -1.75 1.58
CA LYS A 89 7.36 -3.05 0.97
C LYS A 89 8.51 -4.02 1.20
N ILE A 90 8.18 -5.31 1.31
CA ILE A 90 9.19 -6.35 1.56
C ILE A 90 10.26 -6.37 0.46
N ILE A 91 9.86 -6.15 -0.79
CA ILE A 91 10.78 -5.99 -1.91
C ILE A 91 11.75 -4.81 -1.73
N ASP A 92 11.28 -3.69 -1.18
CA ASP A 92 12.10 -2.50 -0.94
C ASP A 92 13.03 -2.69 0.26
N ILE A 93 12.58 -3.42 1.29
CA ILE A 93 13.42 -3.85 2.43
C ILE A 93 14.54 -4.77 1.94
N ALA A 94 14.22 -5.73 1.06
CA ALA A 94 15.18 -6.65 0.49
C ALA A 94 16.25 -5.92 -0.34
N ARG A 95 15.83 -4.95 -1.17
CA ARG A 95 16.73 -4.07 -1.92
C ARG A 95 17.64 -3.26 -1.01
N LEU A 96 17.07 -2.59 0.00
CA LEU A 96 17.81 -1.77 0.96
C LEU A 96 18.92 -2.56 1.68
N LEU A 97 18.56 -3.77 2.13
CA LEU A 97 19.48 -4.66 2.84
C LEU A 97 20.34 -5.50 1.89
N ALA A 98 20.24 -5.33 0.57
CA ALA A 98 20.96 -6.14 -0.42
C ALA A 98 20.89 -7.66 -0.15
N VAL A 99 19.70 -8.15 0.21
CA VAL A 99 19.40 -9.56 0.47
C VAL A 99 18.19 -10.02 -0.35
N SER A 100 17.99 -11.33 -0.45
CA SER A 100 16.77 -11.87 -1.06
C SER A 100 15.54 -11.61 -0.19
N GLU A 101 14.37 -11.42 -0.81
CA GLU A 101 13.08 -11.32 -0.10
C GLU A 101 12.86 -12.52 0.82
N ARG A 102 13.28 -13.72 0.40
CA ARG A 102 13.22 -14.95 1.21
C ARG A 102 13.98 -14.81 2.54
N THR A 103 15.11 -14.10 2.55
CA THR A 103 15.88 -13.83 3.78
C THR A 103 15.10 -12.92 4.71
N VAL A 104 14.45 -11.89 4.17
CA VAL A 104 13.60 -10.96 4.92
C VAL A 104 12.41 -11.70 5.54
N TYR A 105 11.65 -12.46 4.74
CA TYR A 105 10.50 -13.25 5.24
C TYR A 105 10.91 -14.23 6.34
N ARG A 106 12.00 -14.98 6.16
CA ARG A 106 12.50 -15.92 7.19
C ARG A 106 12.83 -15.19 8.49
N ARG A 107 13.42 -14.00 8.41
CA ARG A 107 13.79 -13.21 9.58
C ARG A 107 12.56 -12.60 10.27
N MET A 108 11.59 -12.10 9.50
CA MET A 108 10.30 -11.63 10.02
C MET A 108 9.58 -12.75 10.78
N MET A 109 9.48 -13.95 10.20
CA MET A 109 8.86 -15.11 10.85
C MET A 109 9.56 -15.48 12.16
N ARG A 110 10.91 -15.50 12.17
CA ARG A 110 11.69 -15.78 13.39
C ARG A 110 11.44 -14.75 14.50
N TYR A 111 11.13 -13.52 14.15
CA TYR A 111 10.89 -12.44 15.11
C TYR A 111 9.40 -12.20 15.40
N GLY A 112 8.49 -12.96 14.77
CA GLY A 112 7.05 -12.75 14.90
C GLY A 112 6.54 -11.46 14.27
N LEU A 113 7.27 -10.89 13.30
CA LEU A 113 6.89 -9.63 12.65
C LEU A 113 5.89 -9.88 11.54
N THR A 114 4.80 -9.12 11.56
CA THR A 114 3.79 -9.10 10.50
C THR A 114 3.66 -7.68 9.96
N LYS A 115 3.54 -7.55 8.63
CA LYS A 115 3.27 -6.24 8.02
C LYS A 115 1.83 -5.76 8.29
N GLN A 116 0.94 -6.70 8.60
CA GLN A 116 -0.47 -6.43 8.82
C GLN A 116 -0.70 -6.24 10.32
N SER A 117 -0.69 -4.98 10.78
CA SER A 117 -1.20 -4.62 12.09
C SER A 117 -2.72 -4.50 12.00
N PHE A 118 -3.45 -5.59 12.25
CA PHE A 118 -4.90 -5.50 12.39
C PHE A 118 -5.25 -5.01 13.78
N SER A 119 -6.22 -4.10 13.88
CA SER A 119 -6.73 -3.66 15.16
C SER A 119 -7.43 -4.82 15.87
N THR A 120 -7.04 -5.11 17.11
CA THR A 120 -7.75 -6.05 17.99
C THR A 120 -9.08 -5.42 18.42
N LEU A 121 -10.09 -5.54 17.56
CA LEU A 121 -11.46 -5.08 17.80
C LEU A 121 -12.38 -6.28 18.01
N THR A 122 -13.25 -6.18 19.01
CA THR A 122 -14.43 -7.04 19.15
C THR A 122 -15.35 -6.84 17.95
N ASP A 123 -16.11 -7.88 17.57
CA ASP A 123 -17.03 -7.83 16.44
C ASP A 123 -18.04 -6.67 16.54
N ASP A 124 -18.58 -6.40 17.73
CA ASP A 124 -19.55 -5.31 17.94
C ASP A 124 -18.95 -3.92 17.68
N ASN A 125 -17.75 -3.64 18.20
CA ASN A 125 -17.07 -2.37 17.98
C ASN A 125 -16.72 -2.19 16.49
N ARG A 126 -16.28 -3.28 15.83
CA ARG A 126 -16.00 -3.30 14.39
C ARG A 126 -17.26 -2.94 13.60
N ASP A 127 -18.38 -3.60 13.86
CA ASP A 127 -19.62 -3.41 13.10
C ASP A 127 -20.24 -2.05 13.36
N GLY A 128 -20.06 -1.47 14.56
CA GLY A 128 -20.39 -0.07 14.86
C GLY A 128 -19.67 0.91 13.95
N HIS A 129 -18.34 0.81 13.83
CA HIS A 129 -17.55 1.69 12.97
C HIS A 129 -17.86 1.49 11.47
N VAL A 130 -18.07 0.25 11.03
CA VAL A 130 -18.45 -0.03 9.65
C VAL A 130 -19.84 0.55 9.35
N THR A 131 -20.78 0.43 10.29
CA THR A 131 -22.14 1.01 10.16
C THR A 131 -22.09 2.53 10.04
N GLU A 132 -21.28 3.20 10.85
CA GLU A 132 -21.08 4.64 10.79
C GLU A 132 -20.61 5.09 9.40
N VAL A 133 -19.56 4.46 8.88
CA VAL A 133 -19.01 4.76 7.54
C VAL A 133 -20.01 4.44 6.42
N ILE A 134 -20.76 3.35 6.53
CA ILE A 134 -21.79 2.98 5.55
C ILE A 134 -22.94 3.98 5.53
N LYS A 135 -23.37 4.48 6.70
CA LYS A 135 -24.44 5.49 6.79
C LYS A 135 -24.03 6.80 6.14
N GLU A 136 -22.78 7.20 6.34
CA GLU A 136 -22.22 8.42 5.73
C GLU A 136 -21.99 8.25 4.22
N PHE A 137 -21.54 7.07 3.78
CA PHE A 137 -21.17 6.79 2.40
C PHE A 137 -21.85 5.51 1.84
N PRO A 138 -23.19 5.51 1.65
CA PRO A 138 -23.96 4.30 1.33
C PRO A 138 -23.60 3.66 -0.01
N PHE A 139 -23.12 4.46 -0.97
CA PHE A 139 -22.77 4.00 -2.31
C PHE A 139 -21.29 3.59 -2.46
N CYS A 140 -20.44 3.87 -1.46
CA CYS A 140 -19.02 3.54 -1.52
C CYS A 140 -18.76 2.04 -1.53
N GLY A 141 -17.80 1.61 -2.37
CA GLY A 141 -17.36 0.22 -2.45
C GLY A 141 -16.43 -0.19 -1.30
N GLU A 142 -16.19 -1.50 -1.17
CA GLU A 142 -15.33 -2.13 -0.14
C GLU A 142 -13.98 -1.41 0.03
N ASN A 143 -13.30 -1.09 -1.08
CA ASN A 143 -11.99 -0.44 -1.04
C ASN A 143 -12.03 0.97 -0.44
N MET A 144 -13.08 1.74 -0.75
CA MET A 144 -13.23 3.10 -0.23
C MET A 144 -13.55 3.06 1.27
N ILE A 145 -14.49 2.19 1.67
CA ILE A 145 -14.83 1.97 3.08
C ILE A 145 -13.59 1.54 3.88
N MET A 146 -12.79 0.61 3.34
CA MET A 146 -11.54 0.17 3.95
C MET A 146 -10.56 1.34 4.15
N GLN A 147 -10.48 2.26 3.18
CA GLN A 147 -9.58 3.41 3.28
C GLN A 147 -10.07 4.44 4.31
N LEU A 148 -11.38 4.69 4.39
CA LEU A 148 -11.98 5.57 5.39
C LEU A 148 -11.75 5.05 6.81
N LEU A 149 -11.89 3.74 7.01
CA LEU A 149 -11.61 3.11 8.30
C LEU A 149 -10.12 3.23 8.67
N ARG A 150 -9.21 3.09 7.71
CA ARG A 150 -7.77 3.31 7.92
C ARG A 150 -7.45 4.76 8.29
N GLN A 151 -8.15 5.74 7.72
CA GLN A 151 -8.02 7.14 8.11
C GLN A 151 -8.46 7.37 9.56
N LYS A 152 -9.47 6.62 10.04
CA LYS A 152 -9.87 6.58 11.45
C LYS A 152 -8.92 5.75 12.34
N GLY A 153 -7.80 5.24 11.81
CA GLY A 153 -6.84 4.42 12.55
C GLY A 153 -7.25 2.96 12.73
N ILE A 154 -8.34 2.52 12.08
CA ILE A 154 -8.91 1.19 12.21
C ILE A 154 -8.49 0.33 11.02
N ASN A 155 -7.80 -0.78 11.29
CA ASN A 155 -7.35 -1.68 10.23
C ASN A 155 -7.98 -3.07 10.40
N ILE A 156 -8.95 -3.38 9.54
CA ILE A 156 -9.73 -4.61 9.59
C ILE A 156 -9.24 -5.57 8.50
N GLN A 157 -9.30 -6.87 8.76
CA GLN A 157 -9.08 -7.89 7.74
C GLN A 157 -10.10 -7.74 6.60
N ARG A 158 -9.65 -7.87 5.35
CA ARG A 158 -10.49 -7.66 4.17
C ARG A 158 -11.73 -8.56 4.14
N TYR A 159 -11.59 -9.83 4.53
CA TYR A 159 -12.71 -10.77 4.56
C TYR A 159 -13.76 -10.37 5.62
N ARG A 160 -13.31 -9.97 6.82
CA ARG A 160 -14.18 -9.48 7.90
C ARG A 160 -14.94 -8.22 7.52
N LEU A 161 -14.27 -7.27 6.86
CA LEU A 161 -14.93 -6.07 6.37
C LEU A 161 -16.01 -6.41 5.32
N ARG A 162 -15.71 -7.34 4.42
CA ARG A 162 -16.67 -7.78 3.40
C ARG A 162 -17.91 -8.41 4.02
N GLU A 163 -17.74 -9.27 5.02
CA GLU A 163 -18.87 -9.88 5.76
C GLU A 163 -19.73 -8.80 6.41
N SER A 164 -19.13 -7.85 7.14
CA SER A 164 -19.87 -6.73 7.75
C SER A 164 -20.62 -5.91 6.70
N ILE A 165 -20.00 -5.58 5.56
CA ILE A 165 -20.66 -4.80 4.49
C ILE A 165 -21.83 -5.58 3.88
N GLN A 166 -21.71 -6.89 3.70
CA GLN A 166 -22.80 -7.72 3.16
C GLN A 166 -24.02 -7.75 4.07
N ILE A 167 -23.79 -7.82 5.38
CA ILE A 167 -24.85 -7.81 6.39
C ILE A 167 -25.47 -6.41 6.51
N LEU A 168 -24.64 -5.37 6.61
CA LEU A 168 -25.08 -4.01 6.93
C LEU A 168 -25.63 -3.22 5.73
N ASN A 169 -25.18 -3.53 4.51
CA ASN A 169 -25.57 -2.76 3.31
C ASN A 169 -25.89 -3.65 2.09
N PRO A 170 -26.89 -4.55 2.19
CA PRO A 170 -27.31 -5.36 1.05
C PRO A 170 -27.83 -4.52 -0.13
N LYS A 171 -28.52 -3.41 0.16
CA LYS A 171 -29.05 -2.48 -0.86
C LYS A 171 -27.95 -1.77 -1.65
N GLY A 172 -26.94 -1.22 -0.97
CA GLY A 172 -25.81 -0.58 -1.66
C GLY A 172 -25.02 -1.58 -2.53
N ILE A 173 -24.98 -2.86 -2.14
CA ILE A 173 -24.42 -3.91 -2.97
C ILE A 173 -25.29 -4.17 -4.21
N SER A 174 -26.61 -4.27 -4.07
CA SER A 174 -27.50 -4.51 -5.21
C SER A 174 -27.46 -3.37 -6.22
N GLU A 175 -27.47 -2.11 -5.77
CA GLU A 175 -27.38 -0.95 -6.66
C GLU A 175 -26.05 -0.92 -7.43
N ARG A 176 -24.93 -1.23 -6.77
CA ARG A 176 -23.62 -1.34 -7.45
C ARG A 176 -23.58 -2.48 -8.46
N LYS A 177 -24.31 -3.57 -8.23
CA LYS A 177 -24.43 -4.66 -9.20
C LYS A 177 -25.30 -4.27 -10.39
N ARG A 178 -26.36 -3.46 -10.18
CA ARG A 178 -27.29 -3.02 -11.22
C ARG A 178 -26.63 -2.17 -12.30
N GLY A 179 -25.67 -1.32 -11.93
CA GLY A 179 -24.89 -0.49 -12.86
C GLY A 179 -23.67 -1.19 -13.47
N ARG A 180 -23.47 -2.49 -13.21
CA ARG A 180 -22.34 -3.22 -13.78
C ARG A 180 -22.63 -3.50 -15.25
N LEU A 181 -21.81 -2.95 -16.14
CA LEU A 181 -21.82 -3.32 -17.55
C LEU A 181 -21.72 -4.85 -17.66
N HIS A 182 -22.73 -5.45 -18.28
CA HIS A 182 -22.69 -6.85 -18.63
C HIS A 182 -21.77 -7.01 -19.84
N SER A 183 -20.76 -7.85 -19.71
CA SER A 183 -20.02 -8.30 -20.89
C SER A 183 -21.00 -8.97 -21.84
N ARG A 184 -21.02 -8.52 -23.09
CA ARG A 184 -21.81 -9.16 -24.15
C ARG A 184 -21.27 -10.57 -24.33
N VAL A 185 -22.14 -11.56 -24.24
CA VAL A 185 -21.80 -12.94 -24.59
C VAL A 185 -22.00 -13.06 -26.09
N TYR A 186 -20.92 -13.31 -26.82
CA TYR A 186 -20.97 -13.58 -28.23
C TYR A 186 -20.91 -15.08 -28.43
N GLU A 187 -21.98 -15.65 -28.96
CA GLU A 187 -21.98 -17.01 -29.50
C GLU A 187 -21.59 -16.92 -30.96
N ASP A 188 -20.52 -17.60 -31.33
CA ASP A 188 -19.92 -17.47 -32.65
C ASP A 188 -19.63 -18.84 -33.27
N ALA A 189 -19.76 -18.94 -34.59
CA ALA A 189 -19.73 -20.20 -35.32
C ALA A 189 -18.31 -20.78 -35.46
N GLY A 190 -17.26 -20.05 -35.05
CA GLY A 190 -15.89 -20.54 -35.02
C GLY A 190 -14.86 -19.50 -34.60
N PRO A 191 -13.57 -19.89 -34.47
CA PRO A 191 -12.48 -18.95 -34.24
C PRO A 191 -12.40 -17.96 -35.42
N ASN A 192 -12.16 -16.67 -35.14
CA ASN A 192 -12.03 -15.56 -36.11
C ASN A 192 -13.29 -14.86 -36.64
N HIS A 193 -14.45 -14.97 -36.00
CA HIS A 193 -15.68 -14.42 -36.57
C HIS A 193 -16.17 -13.13 -35.83
N LEU A 194 -15.45 -12.72 -34.77
CA LEU A 194 -15.60 -11.46 -34.01
C LEU A 194 -14.61 -10.34 -34.39
N TRP A 195 -14.20 -10.21 -35.67
CA TRP A 195 -13.18 -9.21 -36.07
C TRP A 195 -13.70 -7.77 -36.20
N HIS A 196 -15.02 -7.56 -36.21
CA HIS A 196 -15.64 -6.26 -36.44
C HIS A 196 -16.19 -5.55 -35.18
N ILE A 197 -15.90 -6.03 -33.97
CA ILE A 197 -16.35 -5.36 -32.74
C ILE A 197 -15.32 -4.31 -32.32
N GLN A 198 -15.32 -3.19 -33.03
CA GLN A 198 -14.66 -2.00 -32.51
C GLN A 198 -15.52 -0.78 -32.80
N THR A 199 -15.69 0.06 -31.78
CA THR A 199 -16.28 1.41 -31.81
C THR A 199 -17.74 1.54 -31.41
N ILE A 200 -18.12 1.20 -30.16
CA ILE A 200 -19.17 1.97 -29.45
C ILE A 200 -18.82 2.00 -27.95
N ASN A 201 -17.99 2.96 -27.55
CA ASN A 201 -17.84 3.43 -26.16
C ASN A 201 -17.28 4.87 -26.20
N SER A 202 -17.98 5.77 -26.89
CA SER A 202 -17.83 7.21 -26.67
C SER A 202 -19.09 7.90 -27.21
N SER A 203 -19.63 8.82 -26.42
CA SER A 203 -20.88 9.57 -26.62
C SER A 203 -22.19 8.81 -26.39
N ALA A 204 -22.71 8.96 -25.17
CA ALA A 204 -24.14 9.21 -25.00
C ALA A 204 -24.37 10.69 -25.35
N GLY A 205 -25.38 10.97 -26.17
CA GLY A 205 -25.82 12.32 -26.48
C GLY A 205 -26.53 12.40 -27.82
N ASP A 206 -27.86 12.51 -27.76
CA ASP A 206 -28.73 13.17 -28.73
C ASP A 206 -28.75 12.69 -30.19
N LEU A 207 -29.86 12.04 -30.58
CA LEU A 207 -30.83 12.67 -31.48
C LEU A 207 -32.09 11.80 -31.64
N LEU A 208 -33.19 12.41 -31.22
CA LEU A 208 -34.57 12.10 -31.57
C LEU A 208 -34.81 12.20 -33.08
N LEU A 209 -35.79 11.42 -33.56
CA LEU A 209 -36.66 11.66 -34.73
C LEU A 209 -36.00 11.70 -36.12
N LEU A 210 -36.44 10.85 -37.04
CA LEU A 210 -37.59 11.11 -37.93
C LEU A 210 -37.87 9.89 -38.81
N GLU A 211 -39.17 9.73 -39.12
CA GLU A 211 -39.77 9.03 -40.27
C GLU A 211 -38.99 9.38 -41.57
N GLU A 212 -38.86 8.56 -42.61
CA GLU A 212 -39.75 7.62 -43.32
C GLU A 212 -38.97 6.41 -43.86
#